data_AF-A0A447RQD8-F1
#
_entry.id   AF-A0A447RQD8-F1
#
_cell.length_a   1.000
_cell.length_b   1.000
_cell.length_c   1.000
_cell.angle_alpha   90.00
_cell.angle_beta   90.00
_cell.angle_gamma   90.00
#
_symmetry.space_group_name_H-M   'P 1'
#
loop_
_entity.id
_entity.type
_entity.pdbx_description
1 polymer ?
#
loop_
_entity_poly.entity_id
_entity_poly.type
_entity_poly.pdbx_seq_one_letter_code
_entity_poly.pdbx_strand_id
1 'polypeptide(L)'
;MPAIAPLASPPQSQEQLLAQARQLAGYSLGELAALAGIPIPRDLKRDKGWTGILLELWLGASAGSKPEQDFAALGVELKTIPIDSRGRPLETTFVCVAPVNRQ
;
A
#
# COMPACT_ATOMS: atom_id res chain seq x y z
N MET A 1 -0.19 4.48 23.18
CA MET A 1 -0.86 4.77 21.89
C MET A 1 -1.93 3.71 21.70
N PRO A 2 -3.14 4.04 21.20
CA PRO A 2 -4.11 3.00 20.87
C PRO A 2 -3.47 2.05 19.84
N ALA A 3 -3.63 0.76 20.04
CA ALA A 3 -3.13 -0.24 19.11
C ALA A 3 -3.99 -0.17 17.84
N ILE A 4 -3.42 0.34 16.74
CA ILE A 4 -4.02 0.25 15.41
C ILE A 4 -3.91 -1.20 14.92
N ALA A 5 -4.83 -1.62 14.05
CA ALA A 5 -4.84 -2.94 13.45
C ALA A 5 -5.17 -2.86 11.96
N PRO A 6 -4.73 -3.84 11.14
CA PRO A 6 -5.16 -3.97 9.76
C PRO A 6 -6.69 -4.07 9.63
N LEU A 7 -7.25 -3.57 8.52
CA LEU A 7 -8.67 -3.76 8.24
C LEU A 7 -8.97 -5.25 7.98
N ALA A 8 -9.99 -5.78 8.66
CA ALA A 8 -10.40 -7.19 8.53
C ALA A 8 -11.15 -7.49 7.22
N SER A 9 -11.69 -6.46 6.56
CA SER A 9 -12.38 -6.56 5.28
C SER A 9 -12.13 -5.31 4.45
N PRO A 10 -12.35 -5.35 3.13
CA PRO A 10 -12.20 -4.16 2.30
C PRO A 10 -13.04 -2.99 2.78
N PRO A 11 -12.52 -1.75 2.70
CA PRO A 11 -13.26 -0.56 3.09
C PRO A 11 -14.48 -0.35 2.19
N GLN A 12 -15.58 0.10 2.78
CA GLN A 12 -16.86 0.31 2.09
C GLN A 12 -17.01 1.72 1.51
N SER A 13 -16.11 2.64 1.88
CA SER A 13 -16.09 4.01 1.37
C SER A 13 -14.66 4.57 1.31
N GLN A 14 -14.47 5.62 0.50
CA GLN A 14 -13.18 6.31 0.42
C GLN A 14 -12.81 6.99 1.74
N GLU A 15 -13.81 7.45 2.52
CA GLU A 15 -13.60 8.04 3.84
C GLU A 15 -13.07 7.02 4.84
N GLN A 16 -13.60 5.79 4.84
CA GLN A 16 -13.08 4.71 5.68
C GLN A 16 -11.65 4.35 5.29
N LEU A 17 -11.37 4.22 3.99
CA LEU A 17 -10.02 3.96 3.48
C LEU A 17 -9.04 5.07 3.92
N LEU A 18 -9.42 6.33 3.76
CA LEU A 18 -8.60 7.48 4.13
C LEU A 18 -8.41 7.59 5.65
N ALA A 19 -9.44 7.30 6.43
CA ALA A 19 -9.35 7.27 7.89
C ALA A 19 -8.33 6.23 8.35
N GLN A 20 -8.36 5.03 7.78
CA GLN A 20 -7.36 3.99 8.06
C GLN A 20 -5.96 4.43 7.62
N ALA A 21 -5.80 4.95 6.40
CA ALA A 21 -4.50 5.41 5.90
C ALA A 21 -3.88 6.48 6.80
N ARG A 22 -4.70 7.39 7.35
CA ARG A 22 -4.24 8.41 8.31
C ARG A 22 -3.76 7.82 9.63
N GLN A 23 -4.32 6.69 10.08
CA GLN A 23 -3.85 6.02 11.29
C GLN A 23 -2.43 5.43 11.13
N LEU A 24 -2.02 5.11 9.89
CA LEU A 24 -0.67 4.59 9.62
C LEU A 24 0.40 5.68 9.64
N ALA A 25 0.01 6.95 9.51
CA ALA A 25 0.95 8.06 9.42
C ALA A 25 1.78 8.19 10.69
N GLY A 26 3.11 8.31 10.52
CA GLY A 26 4.06 8.42 11.62
C GLY A 26 4.63 7.08 12.11
N TYR A 27 4.07 5.95 11.69
CA TYR A 27 4.68 4.64 11.94
C TYR A 27 5.80 4.34 10.94
N SER A 28 6.82 3.63 11.43
CA SER A 28 7.79 2.97 10.56
C SER A 28 7.20 1.71 9.93
N LEU A 29 7.73 1.31 8.77
CA LEU A 29 7.34 0.05 8.12
C LEU A 29 7.60 -1.17 9.02
N GLY A 30 8.63 -1.12 9.87
CA GLY A 30 8.95 -2.18 10.81
C GLY A 30 7.90 -2.33 11.92
N GLU A 31 7.40 -1.22 12.47
CA GLU A 31 6.32 -1.25 13.46
C GLU A 31 5.02 -1.80 12.85
N LEU A 32 4.66 -1.31 11.65
CA LEU A 32 3.48 -1.80 10.94
C LEU A 32 3.58 -3.30 10.61
N ALA A 33 4.75 -3.78 10.20
CA ALA A 33 4.95 -5.19 9.92
C ALA A 33 4.90 -6.05 11.19
N ALA A 34 5.52 -5.60 12.29
CA ALA A 34 5.47 -6.29 13.57
C ALA A 34 4.03 -6.40 14.12
N LEU A 35 3.27 -5.31 14.04
CA LEU A 35 1.86 -5.28 14.45
C LEU A 35 0.96 -6.17 13.58
N ALA A 36 1.28 -6.31 12.29
CA ALA A 36 0.55 -7.17 11.35
C ALA A 36 1.06 -8.63 11.33
N GLY A 37 2.13 -8.95 12.05
CA GLY A 37 2.75 -10.28 12.01
C GLY A 37 3.43 -10.63 10.68
N ILE A 38 3.80 -9.63 9.86
CA ILE A 38 4.51 -9.85 8.60
C ILE A 38 6.02 -9.91 8.85
N PRO A 39 6.73 -10.93 8.33
CA PRO A 39 8.20 -10.96 8.36
C PRO A 39 8.81 -9.76 7.64
N ILE A 40 9.73 -9.07 8.32
CA ILE A 40 10.46 -7.93 7.76
C ILE A 40 11.68 -8.45 6.99
N PRO A 41 11.84 -8.12 5.69
CA PRO A 41 13.02 -8.51 4.93
C PRO A 41 14.25 -7.76 5.43
N ARG A 42 15.44 -8.34 5.21
CA ARG A 42 16.71 -7.72 5.61
C ARG A 42 16.98 -6.41 4.86
N ASP A 43 16.56 -6.33 3.60
CA ASP A 43 16.59 -5.12 2.79
C ASP A 43 15.47 -5.15 1.75
N LEU A 44 15.11 -3.98 1.21
CA LEU A 44 14.08 -3.84 0.16
C LEU A 44 14.63 -3.98 -1.26
N LYS A 45 15.91 -4.38 -1.44
CA LYS A 45 16.54 -4.43 -2.77
C LYS A 45 16.03 -5.61 -3.60
N ARG A 46 15.72 -6.73 -2.94
CA ARG A 46 15.23 -7.97 -3.56
C ARG A 46 13.72 -8.14 -3.45
N ASP A 47 13.09 -7.52 -2.45
CA ASP A 47 11.65 -7.61 -2.19
C ASP A 47 10.90 -6.37 -2.70
N LYS A 48 11.12 -6.05 -3.99
CA LYS A 48 10.37 -4.99 -4.68
C LYS A 48 8.88 -5.32 -4.59
N GLY A 49 8.10 -4.42 -3.99
CA GLY A 49 6.66 -4.60 -3.77
C GLY A 49 6.28 -4.99 -2.34
N TRP A 50 7.21 -5.36 -1.47
CA TRP A 50 6.89 -5.72 -0.07
C TRP A 50 6.18 -4.60 0.69
N THR A 51 6.62 -3.35 0.49
CA THR A 51 5.95 -2.17 1.07
C THR A 51 4.51 -2.02 0.57
N GLY A 52 4.27 -2.33 -0.71
CA GLY A 52 2.93 -2.35 -1.29
C GLY A 52 2.04 -3.38 -0.59
N ILE A 53 2.50 -4.63 -0.54
CA ILE A 53 1.81 -5.75 0.12
C ILE A 53 1.50 -5.45 1.60
N LEU A 54 2.46 -4.85 2.32
CA LEU A 54 2.24 -4.43 3.70
C LEU A 54 1.07 -3.44 3.80
N LEU A 55 1.07 -2.39 2.97
CA LEU A 55 0.03 -1.38 3.02
C LEU A 55 -1.32 -1.88 2.48
N GLU A 56 -1.32 -2.74 1.46
CA GLU A 56 -2.50 -3.45 0.99
C GLU A 56 -3.17 -4.21 2.14
N LEU A 57 -2.40 -4.95 2.95
CA LEU A 57 -2.93 -5.64 4.13
C LEU A 57 -3.55 -4.65 5.14
N TRP A 58 -2.81 -3.58 5.47
CA TRP A 58 -3.28 -2.59 6.46
C TRP A 58 -4.55 -1.87 6.04
N LEU A 59 -4.71 -1.64 4.74
CA LEU A 59 -5.83 -0.92 4.14
C LEU A 59 -6.96 -1.85 3.66
N GLY A 60 -6.82 -3.16 3.80
CA GLY A 60 -7.84 -4.13 3.40
C GLY A 60 -8.02 -4.24 1.89
N ALA A 61 -6.96 -4.12 1.10
CA ALA A 61 -7.04 -4.32 -0.34
C ALA A 61 -7.61 -5.72 -0.67
N SER A 62 -8.35 -5.83 -1.77
CA SER A 62 -8.96 -7.10 -2.15
C SER A 62 -7.90 -8.11 -2.58
N ALA A 63 -7.89 -9.29 -1.96
CA ALA A 63 -7.02 -10.39 -2.33
C ALA A 63 -7.42 -10.95 -3.71
N GLY A 64 -6.82 -10.40 -4.76
CA GLY A 64 -7.00 -10.88 -6.11
C GLY A 64 -6.10 -10.09 -7.04
N SER A 65 -4.98 -10.69 -7.46
CA SER A 65 -3.98 -10.11 -8.36
C SER A 65 -4.49 -9.92 -9.79
N LYS A 66 -5.76 -9.59 -9.96
CA LYS A 66 -6.27 -9.14 -11.25
C LYS A 66 -5.62 -7.79 -11.55
N PRO A 67 -5.39 -7.45 -12.83
CA PRO A 67 -4.99 -6.11 -13.25
C PRO A 67 -6.16 -5.13 -13.09
N GLU A 68 -6.75 -5.10 -11.90
CA GLU A 68 -7.84 -4.25 -11.44
C GLU A 68 -7.31 -3.39 -10.31
N GLN A 69 -8.01 -2.30 -10.00
CA GLN A 69 -7.60 -1.40 -8.92
C GLN A 69 -7.61 -2.10 -7.56
N ASP A 70 -6.67 -1.74 -6.68
CA ASP A 70 -6.52 -2.34 -5.34
C ASP A 70 -7.82 -2.29 -4.51
N PHE A 71 -8.63 -1.25 -4.74
CA PHE A 71 -9.97 -1.08 -4.18
C PHE A 71 -10.99 -0.86 -5.30
N ALA A 72 -11.19 -1.86 -6.16
CA ALA A 72 -12.07 -1.80 -7.33
C ALA A 72 -13.48 -1.28 -7.02
N ALA A 73 -14.08 -1.68 -5.89
CA ALA A 73 -15.42 -1.23 -5.48
C ALA A 73 -15.49 0.29 -5.19
N LEU A 74 -14.36 0.91 -4.85
CA LEU A 74 -14.24 2.35 -4.54
C LEU A 74 -13.72 3.17 -5.72
N GLY A 75 -13.24 2.53 -6.79
CA GLY A 75 -12.58 3.21 -7.89
C GLY A 75 -11.18 3.73 -7.54
N VAL A 76 -10.49 3.15 -6.57
CA VAL A 76 -9.22 3.67 -6.00
C VAL A 76 -8.06 2.71 -6.19
N GLU A 77 -6.94 3.24 -6.68
CA GLU A 77 -5.63 2.57 -6.81
C GLU A 77 -4.69 3.01 -5.67
N LEU A 78 -3.95 2.06 -5.09
CA LEU A 78 -2.90 2.32 -4.12
C LEU A 78 -1.55 2.46 -4.84
N LYS A 79 -0.81 3.53 -4.53
CA LYS A 79 0.58 3.69 -4.95
C LYS A 79 1.43 4.14 -3.77
N THR A 80 2.61 3.55 -3.64
CA THR A 80 3.63 4.00 -2.71
C THR A 80 4.66 4.85 -3.46
N ILE A 81 5.10 5.96 -2.85
CA ILE A 81 6.08 6.87 -3.43
C ILE A 81 7.18 7.09 -2.40
N PRO A 82 8.40 6.56 -2.61
CA PRO A 82 9.52 6.81 -1.71
C PRO A 82 9.98 8.27 -1.85
N ILE A 83 10.16 8.96 -0.72
CA ILE A 83 10.57 10.37 -0.66
C ILE A 83 11.83 10.57 0.17
N ASP A 84 12.60 11.61 -0.15
CA ASP A 84 13.72 12.07 0.68
C ASP A 84 13.24 12.87 1.90
N SER A 85 14.17 13.29 2.77
CA SER A 85 13.87 14.08 3.97
C SER A 85 13.28 15.48 3.69
N ARG A 86 13.30 15.93 2.43
CA ARG A 86 12.67 17.18 1.97
C ARG A 86 11.33 16.93 1.27
N GLY A 87 10.84 15.70 1.25
CA GLY A 87 9.59 15.32 0.60
C GLY A 87 9.69 15.17 -0.92
N ARG A 88 10.90 15.07 -1.48
CA ARG A 88 11.08 14.92 -2.93
C ARG A 88 11.07 13.44 -3.31
N PRO A 89 10.34 13.03 -4.37
CA PRO A 89 10.36 11.65 -4.85
C PRO A 89 11.78 11.17 -5.17
N LEU A 90 12.12 9.97 -4.70
CA LEU A 90 13.41 9.33 -4.95
C LEU A 90 13.44 8.59 -6.30
N GLU A 91 12.29 8.16 -6.79
CA GLU A 91 12.14 7.34 -7.99
C GLU A 91 10.87 7.72 -8.76
N THR A 92 10.78 7.33 -10.03
CA THR A 92 9.54 7.41 -10.82
C THR A 92 8.55 6.34 -10.37
N THR A 93 7.25 6.66 -10.35
CA THR A 93 6.20 5.68 -10.02
C THR A 93 5.69 4.98 -11.29
N PHE A 94 5.67 3.65 -11.27
CA PHE A 94 5.04 2.86 -12.32
C PHE A 94 3.51 3.05 -12.30
N VAL A 95 2.94 3.43 -13.45
CA VAL A 95 1.49 3.62 -13.62
C VAL A 95 0.86 2.38 -14.23
N CYS A 96 1.19 2.11 -15.49
CA CYS A 96 0.70 0.96 -16.24
C CYS A 96 1.69 0.58 -17.36
N VAL A 97 1.49 -0.60 -17.95
CA VAL A 97 2.14 -0.96 -19.20
C VAL A 97 1.38 -0.30 -20.35
N ALA A 98 2.06 0.51 -21.16
CA ALA A 98 1.47 1.05 -22.38
C ALA A 98 1.34 -0.09 -23.42
N PRO A 99 0.17 -0.29 -24.05
CA PRO A 99 0.03 -1.29 -25.11
C PRO A 99 0.87 -0.86 -26.32
N VAL A 100 1.86 -1.67 -26.68
CA VAL A 100 2.75 -1.42 -27.82
C VAL A 100 2.18 -1.92 -29.16
N ASN A 101 1.06 -2.64 -29.13
CA ASN A 101 0.37 -3.13 -30.31
C ASN A 101 -0.92 -2.32 -30.50
N ARG A 102 -1.06 -1.65 -31.64
CA ARG A 102 -2.34 -1.08 -32.07
C ARG A 102 -3.25 -2.23 -32.54
N GLN A 103 -4.32 -2.50 -31.81
CA GLN A 103 -5.55 -3.05 -32.36
C GLN A 103 -6.67 -2.10 -31.98
#